data_AF-A0A087S745-F1
#
_entry.id   AF-A0A087S745-F1
#
_cell.length_a   1.000
_cell.length_b   1.000
_cell.length_c   1.000
_cell.angle_alpha   90.00
_cell.angle_beta   90.00
_cell.angle_gamma   90.00
#
_symmetry.space_group_name_H-M   'P 1'
#
loop_
_entity.id
_entity.type
_entity.pdbx_description
1 polymer ?
#
loop_
_entity_poly.entity_id
_entity_poly.type
_entity_poly.pdbx_seq_one_letter_code
_entity_poly.pdbx_strand_id
1 'polypeptide(L)'
;MSQIEAQYNEFTNLITQTISNVDVDLLIKIMYLERKLPDAPPMVELTIDYNPGTNIKNKSEAIRAKYGFPMNVGEHGLTLVNQMSVSLIEELSKDRDVKFISGKATPASY
;
A
#
# COMPACT_ATOMS: atom_id res chain seq x y z
N MET A 1 29.26 -2.97 -5.39
CA MET A 1 28.10 -2.99 -4.49
C MET A 1 28.64 -3.14 -3.08
N SER A 2 28.31 -2.24 -2.17
CA SER A 2 28.80 -2.28 -0.78
C SER A 2 28.14 -3.42 0.00
N GLN A 3 28.75 -3.83 1.12
CA GLN A 3 28.15 -4.83 2.01
C GLN A 3 26.79 -4.36 2.55
N ILE A 4 26.63 -3.05 2.77
CA ILE A 4 25.38 -2.44 3.24
C ILE A 4 24.29 -2.54 2.16
N GLU A 5 24.64 -2.26 0.90
CA GLU A 5 23.71 -2.42 -0.23
C GLU A 5 23.26 -3.87 -0.41
N ALA A 6 24.17 -4.84 -0.20
CA ALA A 6 23.82 -6.26 -0.26
C ALA A 6 22.81 -6.65 0.84
N GLN A 7 23.01 -6.17 2.07
CA GLN A 7 22.07 -6.40 3.18
C GLN A 7 20.70 -5.74 2.93
N TYR A 8 20.70 -4.52 2.37
CA TYR A 8 19.45 -3.85 2.00
C TYR A 8 18.67 -4.64 0.95
N ASN A 9 19.37 -5.14 -0.09
CA ASN A 9 18.75 -5.95 -1.13
C ASN A 9 18.21 -7.28 -0.60
N GLU A 10 18.92 -7.93 0.32
CA GLU A 10 18.42 -9.15 0.97
C GLU A 10 17.15 -8.86 1.78
N PHE A 11 17.16 -7.77 2.55
CA PHE A 11 15.99 -7.33 3.32
C PHE A 11 14.78 -7.03 2.45
N THR A 12 14.93 -6.25 1.37
CA THR A 12 13.82 -5.93 0.46
C THR A 12 13.29 -7.18 -0.23
N ASN A 13 14.19 -8.09 -0.67
CA ASN A 13 13.81 -9.36 -1.28
C ASN A 13 12.95 -10.23 -0.36
N LEU A 14 13.29 -10.32 0.94
CA LEU A 14 12.50 -11.08 1.91
C LEU A 14 11.07 -10.53 2.07
N ILE A 15 10.91 -9.19 2.04
CA ILE A 15 9.59 -8.56 2.08
C ILE A 15 8.81 -8.87 0.80
N THR A 16 9.42 -8.71 -0.38
CA THR A 16 8.79 -8.98 -1.67
C THR A 16 8.36 -10.45 -1.82
N GLN A 17 9.10 -11.40 -1.23
CA GLN A 17 8.71 -12.81 -1.19
C GLN A 17 7.48 -13.05 -0.32
N THR A 18 7.27 -12.23 0.71
CA THR A 18 6.11 -12.33 1.60
C THR A 18 4.87 -11.67 0.98
N ILE A 19 5.05 -10.50 0.36
CA ILE A 19 3.98 -9.73 -0.28
C ILE A 19 4.47 -9.25 -1.65
N SER A 20 4.16 -10.00 -2.70
CA SER A 20 4.74 -9.79 -4.03
C SER A 20 4.01 -8.76 -4.90
N ASN A 21 2.78 -8.38 -4.51
CA ASN A 21 1.93 -7.46 -5.26
C ASN A 21 1.85 -6.06 -4.63
N VAL A 22 2.85 -5.67 -3.84
CA VAL A 22 2.96 -4.34 -3.24
C VAL A 22 4.38 -3.81 -3.45
N ASP A 23 4.48 -2.52 -3.74
CA ASP A 23 5.76 -1.80 -3.76
C ASP A 23 6.47 -1.90 -2.40
N VAL A 24 7.67 -2.52 -2.41
CA VAL A 24 8.46 -2.74 -1.20
C VAL A 24 8.92 -1.44 -0.56
N ASP A 25 9.19 -0.40 -1.36
CA ASP A 25 9.64 0.89 -0.83
C ASP A 25 8.50 1.59 -0.08
N LEU A 26 7.25 1.42 -0.54
CA LEU A 26 6.06 1.89 0.18
C LEU A 26 5.94 1.20 1.54
N LEU A 27 6.03 -0.13 1.58
CA LEU A 27 5.94 -0.90 2.84
C LEU A 27 7.02 -0.48 3.84
N ILE A 28 8.26 -0.36 3.37
CA ILE A 28 9.39 0.08 4.20
C ILE A 28 9.15 1.50 4.73
N LYS A 29 8.66 2.40 3.89
CA LYS A 29 8.39 3.79 4.29
C LYS A 29 7.30 3.89 5.35
N ILE A 30 6.21 3.15 5.19
CA ILE A 30 5.12 3.09 6.18
C ILE A 30 5.65 2.56 7.51
N MET A 31 6.32 1.40 7.49
CA MET A 31 6.91 0.78 8.67
C MET A 31 7.95 1.67 9.37
N TYR A 32 8.71 2.47 8.62
CA TYR A 32 9.64 3.44 9.19
C TYR A 32 8.89 4.57 9.90
N LEU A 33 7.83 5.11 9.28
CA LEU A 33 7.04 6.19 9.85
C LEU A 33 6.27 5.73 11.10
N GLU A 34 5.66 4.55 11.09
CA GLU A 34 5.00 3.97 12.27
C GLU A 34 5.94 3.83 13.48
N ARG A 35 7.19 3.42 13.25
CA ARG A 35 8.20 3.33 14.33
C ARG A 35 8.66 4.69 14.82
N LYS A 36 8.73 5.69 13.93
CA LYS A 36 9.24 7.02 14.27
C LYS A 36 8.17 7.93 14.88
N LEU A 37 6.92 7.74 14.50
CA LEU A 37 5.75 8.54 14.89
C LEU A 37 4.63 7.60 15.35
N PRO A 38 4.78 6.94 16.51
CA PRO A 38 3.84 5.89 16.96
C PRO A 38 2.45 6.42 17.32
N ASP A 39 2.32 7.73 17.56
CA ASP A 39 1.07 8.35 17.99
C ASP A 39 0.01 8.43 16.87
N ALA A 40 0.42 8.30 15.60
CA ALA A 40 -0.50 8.36 14.47
C ALA A 40 0.02 7.53 13.27
N PRO A 41 -0.84 6.72 12.61
CA PRO A 41 -0.48 6.07 11.35
C PRO A 41 -0.11 7.10 10.27
N PRO A 42 0.83 6.77 9.36
CA PRO A 42 1.23 7.70 8.30
C PRO A 42 0.07 7.99 7.34
N MET A 43 0.08 9.19 6.76
CA MET A 43 -0.77 9.52 5.63
C MET A 43 -0.22 8.82 4.38
N VAL A 44 -1.06 8.09 3.67
CA VAL A 44 -0.67 7.32 2.49
C VAL A 44 -1.55 7.72 1.31
N GLU A 45 -0.92 8.17 0.23
CA GLU A 45 -1.52 8.24 -1.10
C GLU A 45 -1.30 6.88 -1.77
N LEU A 46 -2.37 6.10 -1.87
CA LEU A 46 -2.35 4.72 -2.34
C LEU A 46 -2.97 4.63 -3.74
N THR A 47 -2.31 3.89 -4.62
CA THR A 47 -2.83 3.45 -5.91
C THR A 47 -2.97 1.94 -5.91
N ILE A 48 -4.17 1.45 -6.20
CA ILE A 48 -4.47 0.02 -6.34
C ILE A 48 -4.83 -0.24 -7.80
N ASP A 49 -3.96 -0.98 -8.48
CA ASP A 49 -4.23 -1.48 -9.83
C ASP A 49 -4.90 -2.84 -9.72
N TYR A 50 -6.01 -3.03 -10.44
CA TYR A 50 -6.72 -4.30 -10.50
C TYR A 50 -6.38 -5.10 -11.77
N ASN A 51 -6.62 -6.40 -11.71
CA ASN A 51 -6.50 -7.29 -12.86
C ASN A 51 -7.51 -6.91 -13.96
N PRO A 52 -7.16 -7.09 -15.25
CA PRO A 52 -8.10 -6.85 -16.35
C PRO A 52 -9.43 -7.60 -16.17
N GLY A 53 -10.54 -6.94 -16.47
CA GLY A 53 -11.88 -7.51 -16.31
C GLY A 53 -12.46 -7.39 -14.89
N THR A 54 -11.71 -6.87 -13.93
CA THR A 54 -12.24 -6.55 -12.60
C THR A 54 -13.28 -5.45 -12.68
N ASN A 55 -14.42 -5.64 -12.04
CA ASN A 55 -15.42 -4.58 -11.90
C ASN A 55 -14.96 -3.56 -10.85
N ILE A 56 -14.29 -2.49 -11.31
CA ILE A 56 -13.71 -1.44 -10.46
C ILE A 56 -14.78 -0.72 -9.62
N LYS A 57 -15.99 -0.54 -10.17
CA LYS A 57 -17.09 0.06 -9.42
C LYS A 57 -17.44 -0.77 -8.19
N ASN A 58 -17.64 -2.07 -8.35
CA ASN A 58 -17.91 -2.97 -7.23
C ASN A 58 -16.76 -2.95 -6.19
N LYS A 59 -15.50 -2.87 -6.65
CA LYS A 59 -14.33 -2.75 -5.75
C LYS A 59 -14.33 -1.45 -4.96
N SER A 60 -14.60 -0.33 -5.62
CA SER A 60 -14.71 0.97 -4.98
C SER A 60 -15.82 1.01 -3.92
N GLU A 61 -16.97 0.40 -4.21
CA GLU A 61 -18.09 0.31 -3.29
C GLU A 61 -17.75 -0.57 -2.08
N ALA A 62 -17.08 -1.70 -2.28
CA ALA A 62 -16.63 -2.58 -1.20
C ALA A 62 -15.61 -1.89 -0.27
N ILE A 63 -14.61 -1.20 -0.83
CA ILE A 63 -13.62 -0.45 -0.02
C ILE A 63 -14.31 0.69 0.72
N ARG A 64 -15.22 1.42 0.07
CA ARG A 64 -15.96 2.51 0.71
C ARG A 64 -16.85 2.00 1.83
N ALA A 65 -17.56 0.89 1.62
CA ALA A 65 -18.42 0.27 2.62
C ALA A 65 -17.63 -0.25 3.84
N LYS A 66 -16.45 -0.81 3.60
CA LYS A 66 -15.63 -1.41 4.67
C LYS A 66 -14.81 -0.38 5.45
N TYR A 67 -14.21 0.60 4.76
CA TYR A 67 -13.22 1.49 5.35
C TYR A 67 -13.61 2.98 5.33
N GLY A 68 -14.64 3.36 4.56
CA GLY A 68 -15.10 4.75 4.48
C GLY A 68 -14.15 5.70 3.75
N PHE A 69 -13.18 5.17 2.99
CA PHE A 69 -12.13 5.98 2.38
C PHE A 69 -12.65 6.89 1.25
N PRO A 70 -12.28 8.18 1.24
CA PRO A 70 -12.44 8.99 0.04
C PRO A 70 -11.49 8.44 -1.03
N MET A 71 -12.02 8.20 -2.24
CA MET A 71 -11.26 7.60 -3.33
C MET A 71 -11.74 8.12 -4.68
N ASN A 72 -10.81 8.19 -5.63
CA ASN A 72 -11.09 8.38 -7.03
C ASN A 72 -11.12 7.02 -7.73
N VAL A 73 -12.12 6.83 -8.58
CA VAL A 73 -12.32 5.60 -9.35
C VAL A 73 -11.80 5.86 -10.77
N GLY A 74 -10.71 5.19 -11.14
CA GLY A 74 -10.17 5.19 -12.49
C GLY A 74 -10.68 4.03 -13.33
N GLU A 75 -10.21 3.93 -14.57
CA GLU A 75 -10.59 2.86 -15.50
C GLU A 75 -10.07 1.47 -15.08
N HIS A 76 -8.88 1.42 -14.48
CA HIS A 76 -8.17 0.18 -14.13
C HIS A 76 -7.85 0.04 -12.65
N GLY A 77 -8.21 1.03 -11.84
CA GLY A 77 -7.69 1.14 -10.49
C GLY A 77 -8.38 2.19 -9.65
N LEU A 78 -7.93 2.28 -8.41
CA LEU A 78 -8.40 3.23 -7.42
C LEU A 78 -7.22 4.04 -6.90
N THR A 79 -7.42 5.34 -6.70
CA THR A 79 -6.50 6.16 -5.93
C THR A 79 -7.21 6.70 -4.70
N LEU A 80 -6.56 6.61 -3.54
CA LEU A 80 -7.15 7.02 -2.28
C LEU A 80 -6.08 7.58 -1.34
N VAL A 81 -6.48 8.52 -0.49
CA VAL A 81 -5.59 9.17 0.48
C VAL A 81 -6.18 8.98 1.87
N ASN A 82 -5.45 8.31 2.75
CA ASN A 82 -5.87 8.14 4.15
C ASN A 82 -4.69 7.78 5.07
N GLN A 83 -4.92 7.83 6.38
CA GLN A 83 -4.04 7.23 7.36
C GLN A 83 -4.10 5.70 7.26
N MET A 84 -2.97 5.06 6.98
CA MET A 84 -2.90 3.62 6.76
C MET A 84 -1.68 3.00 7.43
N SER A 85 -1.90 1.86 8.07
CA SER A 85 -0.82 1.03 8.63
C SER A 85 -0.32 0.02 7.62
N VAL A 86 0.87 -0.56 7.87
CA VAL A 86 1.40 -1.63 7.03
C VAL A 86 0.47 -2.84 6.98
N SER A 87 -0.19 -3.17 8.10
CA SER A 87 -1.14 -4.27 8.20
C SER A 87 -2.38 -4.07 7.34
N LEU A 88 -2.85 -2.83 7.18
CA LEU A 88 -3.96 -2.52 6.29
C LEU A 88 -3.55 -2.67 4.81
N ILE A 89 -2.33 -2.25 4.45
CA ILE A 89 -1.82 -2.47 3.08
C ILE A 89 -1.71 -3.96 2.77
N GLU A 90 -1.25 -4.77 3.73
CA GLU A 90 -1.23 -6.23 3.62
C GLU A 90 -2.65 -6.83 3.52
N GLU A 91 -3.63 -6.28 4.22
CA GLU A 91 -5.01 -6.73 4.09
C GLU A 91 -5.58 -6.43 2.70
N LEU A 92 -5.32 -5.25 2.16
CA LEU A 92 -5.74 -4.86 0.81
C LEU A 92 -5.06 -5.73 -0.26
N SER A 93 -3.79 -6.11 -0.06
CA SER A 93 -3.04 -6.93 -1.01
C SER A 93 -3.54 -8.37 -1.12
N LYS A 94 -4.32 -8.84 -0.13
CA LYS A 94 -4.94 -10.18 -0.13
C LYS A 94 -6.17 -10.29 -1.04
N ASP A 95 -6.69 -9.19 -1.57
CA ASP A 95 -7.74 -9.24 -2.58
C ASP A 95 -7.18 -9.82 -3.89
N ARG A 96 -7.68 -10.99 -4.30
CA ARG A 96 -7.25 -11.73 -5.50
C ARG A 96 -7.34 -10.94 -6.80
N ASP A 97 -8.20 -9.92 -6.83
CA ASP A 97 -8.39 -9.10 -8.03
C ASP A 97 -7.34 -7.97 -8.10
N VAL A 98 -6.60 -7.71 -7.02
CA VAL A 98 -5.51 -6.73 -6.99
C VAL A 98 -4.32 -7.25 -7.78
N LYS A 99 -3.89 -6.46 -8.76
CA LYS A 99 -2.70 -6.70 -9.55
C LYS A 99 -1.46 -6.17 -8.84
N PHE A 100 -1.51 -4.91 -8.40
CA PHE A 100 -0.38 -4.26 -7.75
C PHE A 100 -0.83 -3.07 -6.88
N ILE A 101 -0.11 -2.80 -5.80
CA ILE A 101 -0.32 -1.65 -4.93
C ILE A 101 0.96 -0.81 -4.90
N SER A 102 0.84 0.49 -5.12
CA SER A 102 1.94 1.46 -5.06
C SER A 102 1.46 2.76 -4.41
N GLY A 103 2.39 3.68 -4.13
CA GLY A 103 2.00 4.94 -3.50
C GLY A 103 3.13 5.69 -2.83
N LYS A 104 2.74 6.63 -1.97
CA LYS A 104 3.65 7.44 -1.16
C LYS A 104 3.14 7.55 0.26
N ALA A 105 4.05 7.51 1.23
CA ALA A 105 3.73 7.68 2.64
C ALA A 105 4.45 8.89 3.23
N THR A 106 3.70 9.73 3.96
CA THR A 106 4.17 10.91 4.67
C THR A 106 3.71 10.87 6.14
N PRO A 107 4.32 11.67 7.03
CA PRO A 107 3.74 11.91 8.36
C PRO A 107 2.28 12.36 8.26
N ALA A 108 1.46 11.99 9.25
CA ALA A 108 0.05 12.37 9.31
C ALA A 108 -0.18 13.88 9.47
N SER A 109 0.76 14.57 10.10
CA SER A 109 0.77 16.01 10.28
C SER A 109 1.65 16.65 9.20
N TYR A 110 1.08 16.95 8.04
CA TYR A 110 1.68 17.84 7.04
C TYR A 110 0.60 18.70 6.38
#